data_AF-A0A183PXU0-F1
#
_entry.id   AF-A0A183PXU0-F1
#
_cell.length_a   1.000
_cell.length_b   1.000
_cell.length_c   1.000
_cell.angle_alpha   90.00
_cell.angle_beta   90.00
_cell.angle_gamma   90.00
#
_symmetry.space_group_name_H-M   'P 1'
#
loop_
_entity.id
_entity.type
_entity.pdbx_description
1 polymer ?
#
loop_
_entity_poly.entity_id
_entity_poly.type
_entity_poly.pdbx_seq_one_letter_code
_entity_poly.pdbx_strand_id
1 'polypeptide(L)'
;MSYASAVDISKVSDPSFDQGAHENIFALDIGGSLAKLVYKRVFRYRRSIPQQCRKSVSENEIPFDFYEYTEHEDEGQKLCFMKFETKNIEECLDFILFNITHQGALSKKTINKIKVTGGGAYRYRELICSKLGVELDKEDEMDCLVRGCVFMLRNIPDELFYYDKHATPAHVFVPNCLVSTFPFLLVNVGSGVSFLKVKSPTSYQRVGGTSIGGGTFWGLGTLLSGGKFTFDELLEMADSGDHRNVDMLVRDIYGGAYETLGLSGDVIASSFGLAARHPEQPRVLGDMVKSLLITLINPVLYPVNFNSKGVSNDFQSYIILSIDQI
;
A
#
# COMPACT_ATOMS: atom_id res chain seq x y z
N MET A 1 2.76 9.21 14.00
CA MET A 1 3.35 9.28 12.65
C MET A 1 4.08 7.97 12.40
N SER A 2 3.72 7.26 11.33
CA SER A 2 4.45 6.05 10.90
C SER A 2 5.21 6.37 9.63
N TYR A 3 6.48 5.94 9.56
CA TYR A 3 7.33 6.12 8.39
C TYR A 3 7.41 4.78 7.65
N ALA A 4 7.07 4.76 6.37
CA ALA A 4 7.52 3.67 5.52
C ALA A 4 9.01 3.86 5.20
N SER A 5 9.72 2.77 4.94
CA SER A 5 11.11 2.83 4.50
C SER A 5 11.23 3.64 3.21
N ALA A 6 12.18 4.56 3.14
CA ALA A 6 12.40 5.37 1.95
C ALA A 6 12.91 4.51 0.80
N VAL A 7 12.30 4.66 -0.37
CA VAL A 7 12.60 3.87 -1.56
C VAL A 7 13.66 4.58 -2.41
N ASP A 8 14.79 3.93 -2.65
CA ASP A 8 15.85 4.49 -3.50
C ASP A 8 15.46 4.43 -4.98
N ILE A 9 15.35 5.59 -5.61
CA ILE A 9 14.98 5.73 -7.01
C ILE A 9 16.16 6.19 -7.88
N SER A 10 17.38 6.20 -7.35
CA SER A 10 18.57 6.70 -8.06
C SER A 10 18.93 5.87 -9.31
N LYS A 11 18.43 4.63 -9.40
CA LYS A 11 18.65 3.72 -10.53
C LYS A 11 17.40 3.48 -11.38
N VAL A 12 16.29 4.16 -11.07
CA VAL A 12 15.04 4.01 -11.81
C VAL A 12 15.17 4.75 -13.13
N SER A 13 15.17 4.00 -14.22
CA SER A 13 15.23 4.52 -15.60
C SER A 13 14.06 3.94 -16.40
N ASP A 14 12.86 4.48 -16.17
CA ASP A 14 11.68 4.14 -16.95
C ASP A 14 11.30 5.34 -17.84
N PRO A 15 11.54 5.28 -19.16
CA PRO A 15 11.23 6.37 -20.08
C PRO A 15 9.74 6.75 -20.11
N SER A 16 8.85 5.87 -19.63
CA SER A 16 7.42 6.17 -19.49
C SER A 16 7.08 7.09 -18.30
N PHE A 17 8.01 7.26 -17.35
CA PHE A 17 7.87 8.13 -16.18
C PHE A 17 8.83 9.34 -16.19
N ASP A 18 9.80 9.38 -17.11
CA ASP A 18 10.86 10.40 -17.17
C ASP A 18 10.47 11.66 -17.98
N GLN A 19 9.21 11.76 -18.42
CA GLN A 19 8.73 12.92 -19.18
C GLN A 19 8.34 14.07 -18.25
N GLY A 20 9.31 14.90 -17.88
CA GLY A 20 9.07 16.23 -17.29
C GLY A 20 8.82 16.26 -15.77
N ALA A 21 9.11 15.18 -15.04
CA ALA A 21 8.87 15.04 -13.59
C ALA A 21 9.81 15.89 -12.69
N HIS A 22 10.56 16.83 -13.25
CA HIS A 22 11.58 17.61 -12.55
C HIS A 22 11.02 18.72 -11.64
N GLU A 23 9.74 19.05 -11.73
CA GLU A 23 9.17 20.19 -10.98
C GLU A 23 8.38 19.81 -9.72
N ASN A 24 7.85 18.58 -9.63
CA ASN A 24 7.02 18.18 -8.48
C ASN A 24 7.85 17.44 -7.42
N ILE A 25 8.11 18.14 -6.31
CA ILE A 25 8.87 17.61 -5.16
C ILE A 25 8.01 16.69 -4.30
N PHE A 26 6.69 16.84 -4.32
CA PHE A 26 5.76 15.99 -3.58
C PHE A 26 4.41 15.85 -4.28
N ALA A 27 3.64 14.85 -3.87
CA ALA A 27 2.26 14.60 -4.26
C ALA A 27 1.43 14.16 -3.04
N LEU A 28 0.13 14.43 -3.08
CA LEU A 28 -0.81 14.08 -2.01
C LEU A 28 -1.96 13.23 -2.54
N ASP A 29 -2.29 12.15 -1.84
CA ASP A 29 -3.58 11.45 -1.97
C ASP A 29 -4.38 11.69 -0.69
N ILE A 30 -5.50 12.40 -0.80
CA ILE A 30 -6.34 12.72 0.36
C ILE A 30 -7.62 11.89 0.27
N GLY A 31 -7.60 10.74 0.94
CA GLY A 31 -8.75 9.86 1.10
C GLY A 31 -9.71 10.33 2.20
N GLY A 32 -10.79 9.57 2.40
CA GLY A 32 -11.78 9.86 3.43
C GLY A 32 -11.25 9.75 4.87
N SER A 33 -10.33 8.81 5.11
CA SER A 33 -9.77 8.53 6.44
C SER A 33 -8.31 8.97 6.59
N LEU A 34 -7.50 8.78 5.57
CA LEU A 34 -6.06 9.08 5.58
C LEU A 34 -5.66 9.99 4.42
N ALA A 35 -4.73 10.89 4.69
CA ALA A 35 -3.95 11.62 3.69
C ALA A 35 -2.56 10.97 3.58
N LYS A 36 -2.14 10.63 2.36
CA LYS A 36 -0.84 10.05 2.06
C LYS A 36 0.00 11.06 1.31
N LEU A 37 1.21 11.26 1.78
CA LEU A 37 2.19 12.18 1.23
C LEU A 37 3.37 11.37 0.70
N VAL A 38 3.68 11.58 -0.57
CA VAL A 38 4.91 11.08 -1.20
C VAL A 38 5.76 12.27 -1.58
N TYR A 39 7.02 12.28 -1.19
CA TYR A 39 7.94 13.36 -1.53
C TYR A 39 9.35 12.85 -1.84
N LYS A 40 10.03 13.56 -2.73
CA LYS A 40 11.41 13.28 -3.13
C LYS A 40 12.38 13.91 -2.14
N ARG A 41 13.40 13.14 -1.73
CA ARG A 41 14.54 13.63 -0.95
C ARG A 41 15.85 13.27 -1.65
N VAL A 42 16.66 14.27 -1.91
CA VAL A 42 18.03 14.09 -2.43
C VAL A 42 18.96 13.76 -1.28
N PHE A 43 19.87 12.82 -1.47
CA PHE A 43 20.94 12.51 -0.52
C PHE A 43 22.28 12.44 -1.25
N ARG A 44 23.35 12.82 -0.57
CA ARG A 44 24.72 12.73 -1.10
C ARG A 44 25.43 11.53 -0.52
N TYR A 45 26.23 10.85 -1.32
CA TYR A 45 27.06 9.75 -0.87
C TYR A 45 28.42 9.79 -1.58
N ARG A 46 29.42 9.19 -0.95
CA ARG A 46 30.76 9.05 -1.53
C ARG A 46 30.97 7.63 -2.03
N ARG A 47 31.51 7.51 -3.23
CA ARG A 47 31.93 6.23 -3.82
C ARG A 47 33.41 6.31 -4.19
N SER A 48 34.17 5.29 -3.82
CA SER A 48 35.55 5.11 -4.27
C SER A 48 35.55 4.35 -5.59
N ILE A 49 36.11 4.93 -6.65
CA ILE A 49 36.20 4.30 -7.97
C ILE A 49 37.64 3.84 -8.18
N PRO A 50 37.88 2.53 -8.45
CA PRO A 50 39.22 2.05 -8.77
C PRO A 50 39.60 2.45 -10.21
N GLN A 51 40.79 3.02 -10.37
CA GLN A 51 41.40 3.37 -11.64
C GLN A 51 42.65 2.50 -11.83
N GLN A 52 42.66 1.69 -12.89
CA GLN A 52 43.78 0.78 -13.17
C GLN A 52 45.01 1.57 -13.59
N CYS A 53 46.11 1.43 -12.85
CA CYS A 53 47.37 2.07 -13.21
C CYS A 53 48.03 1.30 -14.36
N ARG A 54 48.09 1.90 -15.56
CA ARG A 54 48.92 1.38 -16.66
C ARG A 54 50.40 1.66 -16.38
N LYS A 55 51.04 0.86 -15.52
CA LYS A 55 52.51 0.79 -15.48
C LYS A 55 52.97 -0.30 -16.45
N SER A 56 53.87 0.03 -17.38
CA SER A 56 54.54 -0.95 -18.24
C SER A 56 55.42 -1.84 -17.37
N VAL A 57 55.05 -3.11 -17.21
CA VAL A 57 55.76 -4.07 -16.37
C VAL A 57 56.95 -4.65 -17.15
N SER A 58 58.16 -4.61 -16.59
CA SER A 58 59.31 -5.39 -17.09
C SER A 58 59.12 -6.88 -16.79
N GLU A 59 59.50 -7.77 -17.71
CA GLU A 59 59.16 -9.21 -17.80
C GLU A 59 59.39 -10.12 -16.56
N ASN A 60 59.88 -9.61 -15.42
CA ASN A 60 60.24 -10.40 -14.24
C ASN A 60 59.50 -10.07 -12.92
N GLU A 61 58.41 -9.29 -12.93
CA GLU A 61 57.62 -9.03 -11.72
C GLU A 61 56.18 -9.60 -11.79
N ILE A 62 55.71 -10.04 -10.62
CA ILE A 62 54.46 -10.77 -10.36
C ILE A 62 53.25 -9.99 -10.94
N PRO A 63 52.24 -10.66 -11.56
CA PRO A 63 51.12 -9.98 -12.20
C PRO A 63 50.11 -9.50 -11.14
N PHE A 64 50.45 -8.46 -10.41
CA PHE A 64 49.51 -7.74 -9.57
C PHE A 64 49.09 -6.44 -10.25
N ASP A 65 47.80 -6.34 -10.57
CA ASP A 65 47.19 -5.10 -11.02
C ASP A 65 47.18 -4.09 -9.87
N PHE A 66 47.83 -2.95 -10.06
CA PHE A 66 47.77 -1.83 -9.14
C PHE A 66 46.57 -0.93 -9.48
N TYR A 67 45.69 -0.72 -8.51
CA TYR A 67 44.56 0.20 -8.61
C TYR A 67 44.80 1.42 -7.72
N GLU A 68 44.61 2.60 -8.28
CA GLU A 68 44.47 3.84 -7.52
C GLU A 68 42.98 4.10 -7.28
N TYR A 69 42.60 4.68 -6.15
CA TYR A 69 41.20 4.94 -5.83
C TYR A 69 40.94 6.44 -5.82
N THR A 70 39.96 6.90 -6.61
CA THR A 70 39.46 8.27 -6.55
C THR A 70 38.14 8.31 -5.80
N GLU A 71 37.99 9.23 -4.84
CA GLU A 71 36.70 9.50 -4.20
C GLU A 71 35.85 10.40 -5.10
N HIS A 72 34.63 9.94 -5.40
CA HIS A 72 33.61 10.71 -6.10
C HIS A 72 32.43 10.96 -5.16
N GLU A 73 31.95 12.21 -5.13
CA GLU A 73 30.67 12.56 -4.52
C GLU A 73 29.57 12.42 -5.56
N ASP A 74 28.64 11.50 -5.30
CA ASP A 74 27.47 11.25 -6.12
C ASP A 74 26.21 11.74 -5.38
N GLU A 75 25.19 12.14 -6.13
CA GLU A 75 23.86 12.44 -5.60
C GLU A 75 22.90 11.29 -5.95
N GLY A 76 22.09 10.90 -4.97
CA GLY A 76 21.00 9.94 -5.12
C GLY A 76 19.66 10.55 -4.74
N GLN A 77 18.57 9.88 -5.10
CA GLN A 77 17.21 10.30 -4.82
C GLN A 77 16.42 9.18 -4.15
N LYS A 78 15.61 9.55 -3.14
CA LYS A 78 14.67 8.64 -2.50
C LYS A 78 13.26 9.19 -2.53
N LEU A 79 12.29 8.30 -2.66
CA LEU A 79 10.88 8.57 -2.35
C LEU A 79 10.63 8.26 -0.89
N CYS A 80 10.09 9.24 -0.17
CA CYS A 80 9.68 9.13 1.21
C CYS A 80 8.14 9.12 1.26
N PHE A 81 7.58 8.23 2.07
CA PHE A 81 6.14 8.05 2.23
C PHE A 81 5.74 8.35 3.66
N MET A 82 4.68 9.13 3.82
CA MET A 82 4.08 9.41 5.12
C MET A 82 2.57 9.40 5.03
N LYS A 83 1.93 9.02 6.14
CA LYS A 83 0.47 9.05 6.29
C LYS A 83 0.07 9.93 7.47
N PHE A 84 -1.06 10.60 7.30
CA PHE A 84 -1.72 11.44 8.31
C PHE A 84 -3.20 11.06 8.35
N GLU A 85 -3.84 11.17 9.52
CA GLU A 85 -5.30 11.07 9.58
C GLU A 85 -5.93 12.29 8.87
N THR A 86 -6.89 12.08 7.98
CA THR A 86 -7.52 13.17 7.19
C THR A 86 -8.16 14.23 8.09
N LYS A 87 -8.66 13.86 9.27
CA LYS A 87 -9.17 14.82 10.27
C LYS A 87 -8.09 15.80 10.76
N ASN A 88 -6.81 15.42 10.69
CA ASN A 88 -5.65 16.21 11.08
C ASN A 88 -4.86 16.69 9.85
N ILE A 89 -5.55 16.94 8.72
CA ILE A 89 -4.90 17.37 7.46
C ILE A 89 -3.99 18.59 7.64
N GLU A 90 -4.31 19.47 8.59
CA GLU A 90 -3.48 20.64 8.88
C GLU A 90 -2.07 20.28 9.33
N GLU A 91 -1.89 19.21 10.11
CA GLU A 91 -0.57 18.71 10.53
C GLU A 91 0.26 18.24 9.32
N CYS A 92 -0.39 17.61 8.34
CA CYS A 92 0.24 17.24 7.08
C CYS A 92 0.73 18.48 6.32
N LEU A 93 -0.09 19.53 6.25
CA LEU A 93 0.27 20.77 5.56
C LEU A 93 1.38 21.52 6.30
N ASP A 94 1.35 21.55 7.63
CA ASP A 94 2.43 22.11 8.44
C ASP A 94 3.73 21.33 8.21
N PHE A 95 3.68 20.00 8.19
CA PHE A 95 4.84 19.18 7.89
C PHE A 95 5.45 19.55 6.53
N ILE A 96 4.62 19.65 5.48
CA ILE A 96 5.07 20.01 4.12
C ILE A 96 5.75 21.37 4.15
N LEU A 97 5.11 22.35 4.79
CA LEU A 97 5.64 23.70 4.91
C LEU A 97 7.02 23.67 5.60
N PHE A 98 7.12 23.10 6.80
CA PHE A 98 8.38 23.17 7.56
C PHE A 98 9.51 22.30 7.01
N ASN A 99 9.21 21.14 6.44
CA ASN A 99 10.24 20.14 6.09
C ASN A 99 10.48 19.97 4.60
N ILE A 100 9.52 20.32 3.74
CA ILE A 100 9.65 20.13 2.29
C ILE A 100 9.88 21.47 1.61
N THR A 101 9.10 22.50 1.96
CA THR A 101 9.25 23.81 1.30
C THR A 101 10.36 24.66 1.92
N HIS A 102 10.70 24.49 3.21
CA HIS A 102 11.68 25.34 3.92
C HIS A 102 13.11 24.74 4.03
N GLN A 103 13.31 23.42 3.94
CA GLN A 103 14.63 22.76 4.20
C GLN A 103 15.62 22.68 3.01
N GLY A 104 15.45 23.49 1.95
CA GLY A 104 16.58 23.84 1.08
C GLY A 104 16.72 23.09 -0.26
N ALA A 105 15.71 23.16 -1.13
CA ALA A 105 15.93 22.80 -2.54
C ALA A 105 15.37 23.79 -3.56
N LEU A 106 14.26 24.51 -3.30
CA LEU A 106 13.77 25.53 -4.25
C LEU A 106 13.08 26.68 -3.50
N SER A 107 13.44 27.90 -3.89
CA SER A 107 12.80 29.14 -3.47
C SER A 107 11.27 29.04 -3.63
N LYS A 108 10.50 29.72 -2.76
CA LYS A 108 9.02 29.91 -2.84
C LYS A 108 8.48 30.31 -4.22
N LYS A 109 9.35 30.60 -5.21
CA LYS A 109 9.02 30.96 -6.59
C LYS A 109 8.83 29.79 -7.57
N THR A 110 9.16 28.54 -7.22
CA THR A 110 9.22 27.48 -8.25
C THR A 110 8.06 26.47 -8.22
N ILE A 111 7.41 26.24 -7.08
CA ILE A 111 6.25 25.33 -7.01
C ILE A 111 4.97 26.16 -7.12
N ASN A 112 4.54 26.46 -8.34
CA ASN A 112 3.27 27.15 -8.55
C ASN A 112 2.08 26.20 -8.48
N LYS A 113 2.29 24.90 -8.70
CA LYS A 113 1.22 23.92 -8.82
C LYS A 113 1.62 22.59 -8.19
N ILE A 114 0.73 21.96 -7.43
CA ILE A 114 0.96 20.65 -6.79
C ILE A 114 -0.08 19.62 -7.24
N LYS A 115 0.35 18.37 -7.43
CA LYS A 115 -0.55 17.27 -7.79
C LYS A 115 -1.19 16.68 -6.55
N VAL A 116 -2.52 16.69 -6.52
CA VAL A 116 -3.33 16.14 -5.44
C VAL A 116 -4.41 15.24 -6.03
N THR A 117 -4.59 14.05 -5.47
CA THR A 117 -5.63 13.09 -5.86
C THR A 117 -6.51 12.74 -4.66
N GLY A 118 -7.52 11.89 -4.91
CA GLY A 118 -8.51 11.49 -3.92
C GLY A 118 -9.64 12.51 -3.71
N GLY A 119 -10.73 12.07 -3.07
CA GLY A 119 -11.90 12.93 -2.81
C GLY A 119 -11.59 14.19 -1.98
N GLY A 120 -10.56 14.13 -1.12
CA GLY A 120 -10.11 15.26 -0.32
C GLY A 120 -9.46 16.38 -1.14
N ALA A 121 -9.00 16.12 -2.37
CA ALA A 121 -8.51 17.15 -3.28
C ALA A 121 -9.57 18.23 -3.56
N TYR A 122 -10.86 17.85 -3.61
CA TYR A 122 -11.97 18.79 -3.72
C TYR A 122 -12.27 19.46 -2.39
N ARG A 123 -12.41 18.67 -1.33
CA ARG A 123 -12.87 19.13 -0.01
C ARG A 123 -11.91 20.14 0.64
N TYR A 124 -10.60 19.91 0.52
CA TYR A 124 -9.58 20.70 1.20
C TYR A 124 -8.86 21.68 0.28
N ARG A 125 -9.38 21.92 -0.94
CA ARG A 125 -8.73 22.76 -1.95
C ARG A 125 -8.35 24.14 -1.41
N GLU A 126 -9.29 24.85 -0.81
CA GLU A 126 -9.05 26.21 -0.30
C GLU A 126 -8.02 26.23 0.82
N LEU A 127 -8.08 25.26 1.74
CA LEU A 127 -7.13 25.13 2.85
C LEU A 127 -5.70 24.87 2.33
N ILE A 128 -5.55 23.96 1.37
CA ILE A 128 -4.26 23.64 0.76
C ILE A 128 -3.70 24.87 0.04
N CYS A 129 -4.49 25.51 -0.82
CA CYS A 129 -4.04 26.68 -1.57
C CYS A 129 -3.64 27.85 -0.66
N SER A 130 -4.43 28.13 0.37
CA SER A 130 -4.17 29.22 1.31
C SER A 130 -2.96 28.96 2.23
N LYS A 131 -2.81 27.73 2.76
CA LYS A 131 -1.74 27.39 3.70
C LYS A 131 -0.39 27.19 3.02
N LEU A 132 -0.37 26.60 1.83
CA LEU A 132 0.87 26.34 1.08
C LEU A 132 1.20 27.44 0.06
N GLY A 133 0.23 28.28 -0.33
CA GLY A 133 0.44 29.33 -1.34
C GLY A 133 0.65 28.79 -2.75
N VAL A 134 0.03 27.66 -3.09
CA VAL A 134 0.19 26.94 -4.37
C VAL A 134 -1.16 26.73 -5.07
N GLU A 135 -1.14 26.51 -6.38
CA GLU A 135 -2.30 26.04 -7.13
C GLU A 135 -2.45 24.52 -7.01
N LEU A 136 -3.68 24.05 -6.86
CA LEU A 136 -3.98 22.61 -6.81
C LEU A 136 -4.25 22.07 -8.23
N ASP A 137 -3.42 21.14 -8.69
CA ASP A 137 -3.67 20.28 -9.84
C ASP A 137 -4.35 19.00 -9.37
N LYS A 138 -5.64 18.85 -9.70
CA LYS A 138 -6.36 17.66 -9.30
C LYS A 138 -6.15 16.56 -10.33
N GLU A 139 -5.68 15.41 -9.86
CA GLU A 139 -5.60 14.18 -10.65
C GLU A 139 -6.78 13.23 -10.37
N ASP A 140 -6.96 12.23 -11.22
CA ASP A 140 -7.92 11.14 -10.99
C ASP A 140 -7.37 10.11 -10.00
N GLU A 141 -8.21 9.66 -9.06
CA GLU A 141 -7.80 8.73 -7.99
C GLU A 141 -7.40 7.36 -8.54
N MET A 142 -8.18 6.83 -9.48
CA MET A 142 -7.93 5.50 -10.03
C MET A 142 -6.74 5.50 -11.00
N ASP A 143 -6.57 6.57 -11.78
CA ASP A 143 -5.41 6.72 -12.68
C ASP A 143 -4.11 6.80 -11.87
N CYS A 144 -4.08 7.63 -10.81
CA CYS A 144 -2.93 7.71 -9.91
C CYS A 144 -2.62 6.37 -9.25
N LEU A 145 -3.64 5.66 -8.76
CA LEU A 145 -3.50 4.35 -8.14
C LEU A 145 -2.90 3.32 -9.10
N VAL A 146 -3.44 3.20 -10.32
CA VAL A 146 -2.96 2.23 -11.31
C VAL A 146 -1.54 2.56 -11.73
N ARG A 147 -1.24 3.82 -12.04
CA ARG A 147 0.11 4.24 -12.45
C ARG A 147 1.14 4.07 -11.33
N GLY A 148 0.77 4.42 -10.10
CA GLY A 148 1.61 4.24 -8.92
C GLY A 148 1.91 2.77 -8.66
N CYS A 149 0.90 1.91 -8.68
CA CYS A 149 1.05 0.46 -8.52
C CYS A 149 1.99 -0.11 -9.60
N VAL A 150 1.77 0.21 -10.87
CA VAL A 150 2.62 -0.26 -11.98
C VAL A 150 4.05 0.27 -11.84
N PHE A 151 4.23 1.52 -11.42
CA PHE A 151 5.55 2.07 -11.14
C PHE A 151 6.28 1.26 -10.07
N MET A 152 5.62 0.99 -8.94
CA MET A 152 6.20 0.24 -7.84
C MET A 152 6.61 -1.18 -8.27
N LEU A 153 5.69 -1.90 -8.93
CA LEU A 153 5.93 -3.28 -9.41
C LEU A 153 7.10 -3.40 -10.40
N ARG A 154 7.34 -2.38 -11.23
CA ARG A 154 8.40 -2.41 -12.25
C ARG A 154 9.75 -2.01 -11.70
N ASN A 155 9.76 -1.04 -10.81
CA ASN A 155 10.97 -0.29 -10.48
C ASN A 155 11.50 -0.61 -9.09
N ILE A 156 10.66 -1.13 -8.20
CA ILE A 156 11.02 -1.36 -6.80
C ILE A 156 11.21 -2.87 -6.58
N PRO A 157 12.39 -3.31 -6.11
CA PRO A 157 12.61 -4.71 -5.77
C PRO A 157 11.80 -5.12 -4.55
N ASP A 158 11.41 -6.40 -4.51
CA ASP A 158 10.70 -7.01 -3.37
C ASP A 158 9.38 -6.30 -3.01
N GLU A 159 8.73 -5.67 -3.99
CA GLU A 159 7.45 -4.99 -3.80
C GLU A 159 6.27 -5.99 -3.83
N LEU A 160 6.32 -6.97 -4.74
CA LEU A 160 5.27 -7.98 -4.87
C LEU A 160 5.64 -9.21 -4.03
N PHE A 161 4.74 -9.62 -3.14
CA PHE A 161 4.86 -10.87 -2.40
C PHE A 161 3.51 -11.56 -2.27
N TYR A 162 3.53 -12.86 -1.97
CA TYR A 162 2.36 -13.58 -1.47
C TYR A 162 2.66 -14.16 -0.09
N TYR A 163 1.60 -14.38 0.69
CA TYR A 163 1.70 -15.01 2.00
C TYR A 163 1.46 -16.52 1.88
N ASP A 164 2.44 -17.30 2.30
CA ASP A 164 2.34 -18.75 2.45
C ASP A 164 2.65 -19.14 3.90
N LYS A 165 1.62 -19.59 4.62
CA LYS A 165 1.74 -20.04 6.02
C LYS A 165 2.66 -21.25 6.20
N HIS A 166 2.98 -21.97 5.13
CA HIS A 166 3.86 -23.14 5.15
C HIS A 166 5.30 -22.80 4.75
N ALA A 167 5.56 -21.60 4.22
CA ALA A 167 6.89 -21.15 3.85
C ALA A 167 7.63 -20.50 5.04
N THR A 168 8.96 -20.51 4.99
CA THR A 168 9.83 -19.79 5.94
C THR A 168 10.90 -19.03 5.16
N PRO A 169 10.83 -17.69 5.05
CA PRO A 169 9.80 -16.80 5.60
C PRO A 169 8.41 -17.00 4.96
N ALA A 170 7.35 -16.70 5.71
CA ALA A 170 5.97 -16.81 5.21
C ALA A 170 5.63 -15.78 4.12
N HIS A 171 6.39 -14.69 4.06
CA HIS A 171 6.33 -13.72 2.97
C HIS A 171 7.27 -14.18 1.86
N VAL A 172 6.71 -14.57 0.72
CA VAL A 172 7.48 -15.02 -0.44
C VAL A 172 7.46 -13.92 -1.50
N PHE A 173 8.58 -13.22 -1.64
CA PHE A 173 8.75 -12.15 -2.60
C PHE A 173 8.91 -12.69 -4.02
N VAL A 174 8.27 -12.03 -4.98
CA VAL A 174 8.33 -12.35 -6.40
C VAL A 174 9.48 -11.54 -7.02
N PRO A 175 10.51 -12.20 -7.58
CA PRO A 175 11.60 -11.51 -8.26
C PRO A 175 11.08 -10.60 -9.38
N ASN A 176 11.63 -9.39 -9.52
CA ASN A 176 11.16 -8.40 -10.51
C ASN A 176 11.12 -8.94 -11.95
N CYS A 177 12.04 -9.85 -12.32
CA CYS A 177 12.06 -10.48 -13.64
C CYS A 177 10.85 -11.41 -13.92
N LEU A 178 10.13 -11.83 -12.87
CA LEU A 178 8.95 -12.69 -12.95
C LEU A 178 7.64 -11.91 -12.78
N VAL A 179 7.70 -10.61 -12.48
CA VAL A 179 6.51 -9.77 -12.27
C VAL A 179 5.85 -9.49 -13.63
N SER A 180 4.80 -10.24 -13.95
CA SER A 180 3.92 -9.91 -15.07
C SER A 180 3.02 -8.73 -14.69
N THR A 181 3.30 -7.56 -15.25
CA THR A 181 2.58 -6.33 -14.89
C THR A 181 1.18 -6.22 -15.48
N PHE A 182 0.78 -7.05 -16.46
CA PHE A 182 -0.57 -7.06 -17.02
C PHE A 182 -0.95 -8.43 -17.62
N PRO A 183 -2.24 -8.72 -17.79
CA PRO A 183 -3.37 -8.07 -17.11
C PRO A 183 -3.49 -8.56 -15.66
N PHE A 184 -3.89 -7.69 -14.73
CA PHE A 184 -4.13 -8.08 -13.34
C PHE A 184 -5.42 -7.48 -12.79
N LEU A 185 -5.91 -8.07 -11.69
CA LEU A 185 -7.00 -7.50 -10.91
C LEU A 185 -6.39 -6.75 -9.73
N LEU A 186 -6.56 -5.42 -9.70
CA LEU A 186 -6.21 -4.59 -8.56
C LEU A 186 -7.42 -4.45 -7.65
N VAL A 187 -7.25 -4.84 -6.40
CA VAL A 187 -8.24 -4.73 -5.34
C VAL A 187 -7.74 -3.68 -4.36
N ASN A 188 -8.30 -2.48 -4.44
CA ASN A 188 -7.95 -1.40 -3.54
C ASN A 188 -8.85 -1.38 -2.31
N VAL A 189 -8.27 -1.61 -1.14
CA VAL A 189 -8.95 -1.67 0.16
C VAL A 189 -8.65 -0.39 0.95
N GLY A 190 -9.56 0.57 0.84
CA GLY A 190 -9.55 1.83 1.61
C GLY A 190 -10.72 1.87 2.59
N SER A 191 -11.39 3.03 2.70
CA SER A 191 -12.63 3.15 3.49
C SER A 191 -13.72 2.20 2.97
N GLY A 192 -13.82 2.06 1.64
CA GLY A 192 -14.50 0.95 0.95
C GLY A 192 -13.52 0.15 0.10
N VAL A 193 -14.01 -0.70 -0.79
CA VAL A 193 -13.18 -1.54 -1.68
C VAL A 193 -13.54 -1.29 -3.14
N SER A 194 -12.54 -1.16 -4.01
CA SER A 194 -12.72 -1.08 -5.46
C SER A 194 -11.97 -2.18 -6.19
N PHE A 195 -12.62 -2.78 -7.19
CA PHE A 195 -12.05 -3.81 -8.05
C PHE A 195 -11.76 -3.21 -9.43
N LEU A 196 -10.51 -3.22 -9.86
CA LEU A 196 -10.05 -2.67 -11.13
C LEU A 196 -9.41 -3.77 -11.98
N LYS A 197 -9.96 -4.02 -13.17
CA LYS A 197 -9.32 -4.85 -14.19
C LYS A 197 -8.32 -3.97 -14.93
N VAL A 198 -7.03 -4.24 -14.76
CA VAL A 198 -5.95 -3.47 -15.36
C VAL A 198 -5.37 -4.24 -16.53
N LYS A 199 -5.39 -3.66 -17.73
CA LYS A 199 -4.93 -4.28 -18.99
C LYS A 199 -3.61 -3.71 -19.49
N SER A 200 -3.34 -2.44 -19.20
CA SER A 200 -2.08 -1.76 -19.54
C SER A 200 -1.90 -0.54 -18.60
N PRO A 201 -0.76 0.17 -18.65
CA PRO A 201 -0.51 1.33 -17.79
C PRO A 201 -1.56 2.45 -17.91
N THR A 202 -2.27 2.50 -19.05
CA THR A 202 -3.27 3.54 -19.37
C THR A 202 -4.64 2.95 -19.67
N SER A 203 -4.82 1.63 -19.55
CA SER A 203 -6.08 0.94 -19.83
C SER A 203 -6.51 0.11 -18.64
N TYR A 204 -7.52 0.59 -17.93
CA TYR A 204 -8.14 -0.11 -16.81
C TYR A 204 -9.64 0.15 -16.79
N GLN A 205 -10.36 -0.72 -16.09
CA GLN A 205 -11.80 -0.60 -15.90
C GLN A 205 -12.17 -0.97 -14.46
N ARG A 206 -12.97 -0.14 -13.80
CA ARG A 206 -13.63 -0.52 -12.54
C ARG A 206 -14.71 -1.55 -12.82
N VAL A 207 -14.47 -2.77 -12.37
CA VAL A 207 -15.39 -3.92 -12.56
C VAL A 207 -16.34 -4.10 -11.40
N GLY A 208 -16.10 -3.43 -10.27
CA GLY A 208 -17.01 -3.41 -9.13
C GLY A 208 -16.40 -2.78 -7.89
N GLY A 209 -17.07 -2.98 -6.76
CA GLY A 209 -16.57 -2.63 -5.44
C GLY A 209 -17.59 -2.95 -4.35
N THR A 210 -17.21 -2.74 -3.11
CA THR A 210 -18.10 -2.87 -1.95
C THR A 210 -17.89 -1.69 -1.00
N SER A 211 -18.95 -1.24 -0.33
CA SER A 211 -18.84 -0.27 0.76
C SER A 211 -18.29 -0.88 2.05
N ILE A 212 -18.15 -2.21 2.08
CA ILE A 212 -17.64 -2.99 3.20
C ILE A 212 -16.11 -3.06 3.09
N GLY A 213 -15.42 -2.15 3.76
CA GLY A 213 -13.96 -2.02 3.74
C GLY A 213 -13.38 -1.65 5.09
N GLY A 214 -12.19 -1.03 5.09
CA GLY A 214 -11.52 -0.61 6.32
C GLY A 214 -12.32 0.42 7.12
N GLY A 215 -13.13 1.26 6.45
CA GLY A 215 -14.01 2.21 7.12
C GLY A 215 -15.13 1.51 7.90
N THR A 216 -15.60 0.36 7.42
CA THR A 216 -16.59 -0.48 8.12
C THR A 216 -15.97 -1.15 9.34
N PHE A 217 -14.74 -1.69 9.21
CA PHE A 217 -13.98 -2.22 10.35
C PHE A 217 -13.82 -1.15 11.43
N TRP A 218 -13.32 0.03 11.02
CA TRP A 218 -13.06 1.13 11.92
C TRP A 218 -14.33 1.64 12.61
N GLY A 219 -15.39 1.88 11.85
CA GLY A 219 -16.65 2.38 12.38
C GLY A 219 -17.33 1.41 13.34
N LEU A 220 -17.49 0.14 12.93
CA LEU A 220 -18.13 -0.86 13.79
C LEU A 220 -17.26 -1.23 14.99
N GLY A 221 -15.93 -1.34 14.82
CA GLY A 221 -15.01 -1.59 15.93
C GLY A 221 -14.99 -0.45 16.95
N THR A 222 -15.08 0.80 16.49
CA THR A 222 -15.26 1.98 17.36
C THR A 222 -16.58 1.90 18.13
N LEU A 223 -17.69 1.55 17.47
CA LEU A 223 -18.99 1.40 18.14
C LEU A 223 -18.98 0.27 19.18
N LEU A 224 -18.45 -0.90 18.82
CA LEU A 224 -18.34 -2.08 19.70
C LEU A 224 -17.47 -1.82 20.93
N SER A 225 -16.45 -0.96 20.80
CA SER A 225 -15.53 -0.65 21.89
C SER A 225 -15.89 0.62 22.68
N GLY A 226 -16.95 1.33 22.27
CA GLY A 226 -17.34 2.61 22.87
C GLY A 226 -16.36 3.75 22.58
N GLY A 227 -15.65 3.70 21.46
CA GLY A 227 -14.75 4.77 20.99
C GLY A 227 -13.44 4.91 21.75
N LYS A 228 -13.01 3.86 22.45
CA LYS A 228 -11.85 3.90 23.35
C LYS A 228 -10.51 3.57 22.70
N PHE A 229 -10.53 2.94 21.52
CA PHE A 229 -9.34 2.41 20.88
C PHE A 229 -9.17 2.99 19.48
N THR A 230 -7.92 3.13 19.07
CA THR A 230 -7.44 3.48 17.74
C THR A 230 -7.58 2.30 16.76
N PHE A 231 -7.41 2.58 15.47
CA PHE A 231 -7.52 1.55 14.42
C PHE A 231 -6.49 0.43 14.62
N ASP A 232 -5.25 0.80 14.95
CA ASP A 232 -4.15 -0.13 15.15
C ASP A 232 -4.37 -0.98 16.42
N GLU A 233 -4.86 -0.38 17.51
CA GLU A 233 -5.21 -1.12 18.74
C GLU A 233 -6.35 -2.12 18.50
N LEU A 234 -7.35 -1.77 17.68
CA LEU A 234 -8.40 -2.73 17.28
C LEU A 234 -7.83 -3.88 16.43
N LEU A 235 -6.88 -3.61 15.53
CA LEU A 235 -6.21 -4.67 14.78
C LEU A 235 -5.37 -5.59 15.67
N GLU A 236 -4.68 -5.06 16.68
CA GLU A 236 -3.93 -5.85 17.65
C GLU A 236 -4.86 -6.74 18.51
N MET A 237 -6.01 -6.20 18.93
CA MET A 237 -7.06 -6.99 19.58
C MET A 237 -7.63 -8.06 18.67
N ALA A 238 -7.81 -7.74 17.38
CA ALA A 238 -8.22 -8.73 16.40
C ALA A 238 -7.17 -9.83 16.28
N ASP A 239 -5.87 -9.52 16.24
CA ASP A 239 -4.84 -10.55 16.05
C ASP A 239 -4.92 -11.65 17.13
N SER A 240 -5.07 -11.23 18.39
CA SER A 240 -5.17 -12.11 19.58
C SER A 240 -6.57 -12.69 19.85
N GLY A 241 -7.61 -12.24 19.17
CA GLY A 241 -8.99 -12.67 19.38
C GLY A 241 -9.33 -14.04 18.77
N ASP A 242 -10.37 -14.69 19.31
CA ASP A 242 -10.91 -15.94 18.81
C ASP A 242 -12.35 -15.78 18.29
N HIS A 243 -12.48 -15.69 16.98
CA HIS A 243 -13.77 -15.49 16.32
C HIS A 243 -14.76 -16.64 16.55
N ARG A 244 -14.30 -17.84 16.93
CA ARG A 244 -15.15 -19.03 17.17
C ARG A 244 -16.06 -18.83 18.38
N ASN A 245 -15.72 -17.88 19.25
CA ASN A 245 -16.58 -17.45 20.35
C ASN A 245 -17.68 -16.49 19.88
N VAL A 246 -17.74 -16.05 18.62
CA VAL A 246 -18.68 -15.03 18.14
C VAL A 246 -19.44 -15.49 16.90
N ASP A 247 -18.75 -16.12 15.97
CA ASP A 247 -19.28 -16.67 14.73
C ASP A 247 -19.91 -18.03 14.94
N MET A 248 -20.96 -18.33 14.15
CA MET A 248 -21.51 -19.67 14.03
C MET A 248 -20.81 -20.43 12.90
N LEU A 249 -20.26 -21.58 13.22
CA LEU A 249 -19.56 -22.45 12.28
C LEU A 249 -20.47 -23.55 11.75
N VAL A 250 -20.08 -24.21 10.66
CA VAL A 250 -20.81 -25.36 10.09
C VAL A 250 -21.03 -26.45 11.14
N ARG A 251 -20.03 -26.73 11.99
CA ARG A 251 -20.16 -27.72 13.07
C ARG A 251 -21.20 -27.36 14.12
N ASP A 252 -21.49 -26.08 14.33
CA ASP A 252 -22.50 -25.64 15.31
C ASP A 252 -23.93 -25.87 14.81
N ILE A 253 -24.09 -26.11 13.50
CA ILE A 253 -25.36 -26.42 12.84
C ILE A 253 -25.50 -27.94 12.66
N TYR A 254 -24.45 -28.59 12.16
CA TYR A 254 -24.50 -29.99 11.71
C TYR A 254 -23.80 -30.99 12.63
N GLY A 255 -23.16 -30.54 13.72
CA GLY A 255 -22.39 -31.39 14.63
C GLY A 255 -21.02 -31.85 14.10
N GLY A 256 -20.61 -31.38 12.92
CA GLY A 256 -19.37 -31.78 12.26
C GLY A 256 -19.19 -31.08 10.91
N ALA A 257 -18.49 -31.73 9.97
CA ALA A 257 -18.41 -31.27 8.59
C ALA A 257 -19.74 -31.51 7.85
N TYR A 258 -20.03 -30.68 6.84
CA TYR A 258 -21.14 -30.92 5.93
C TYR A 258 -20.63 -31.56 4.64
N GLU A 259 -20.49 -32.89 4.67
CA GLU A 259 -19.82 -33.69 3.63
C GLU A 259 -20.48 -33.56 2.24
N THR A 260 -21.82 -33.52 2.18
CA THR A 260 -22.57 -33.44 0.91
C THR A 260 -22.22 -32.20 0.08
N LEU A 261 -21.88 -31.09 0.75
CA LEU A 261 -21.45 -29.85 0.08
C LEU A 261 -19.93 -29.63 0.16
N GLY A 262 -19.18 -30.57 0.74
CA GLY A 262 -17.73 -30.48 0.90
C GLY A 262 -17.28 -29.35 1.85
N LEU A 263 -18.11 -28.95 2.82
CA LEU A 263 -17.77 -27.87 3.75
C LEU A 263 -17.18 -28.44 5.04
N SER A 264 -15.97 -28.01 5.41
CA SER A 264 -15.36 -28.35 6.71
C SER A 264 -16.18 -27.76 7.87
N GLY A 265 -16.15 -28.44 9.01
CA GLY A 265 -16.85 -28.00 10.23
C GLY A 265 -16.35 -26.65 10.78
N ASP A 266 -15.10 -26.26 10.47
CA ASP A 266 -14.50 -24.98 10.88
C ASP A 266 -14.89 -23.80 9.97
N VAL A 267 -15.62 -24.04 8.88
CA VAL A 267 -16.09 -22.96 8.00
C VAL A 267 -17.12 -22.12 8.74
N ILE A 268 -16.99 -20.80 8.68
CA ILE A 268 -18.00 -19.86 9.20
C ILE A 268 -19.27 -20.01 8.36
N ALA A 269 -20.35 -20.44 9.00
CA ALA A 269 -21.67 -20.53 8.40
C ALA A 269 -22.43 -19.20 8.53
N SER A 270 -22.29 -18.51 9.66
CA SER A 270 -22.87 -17.18 9.90
C SER A 270 -21.97 -16.34 10.80
N SER A 271 -21.39 -15.29 10.24
CA SER A 271 -20.70 -14.25 11.01
C SER A 271 -21.59 -13.68 12.11
N PHE A 272 -21.05 -13.49 13.32
CA PHE A 272 -21.78 -13.05 14.52
C PHE A 272 -23.00 -13.92 14.90
N GLY A 273 -23.15 -15.12 14.32
CA GLY A 273 -24.33 -15.96 14.50
C GLY A 273 -24.54 -16.42 15.94
N LEU A 274 -23.47 -16.69 16.69
CA LEU A 274 -23.59 -17.07 18.10
C LEU A 274 -23.99 -15.87 18.96
N ALA A 275 -23.52 -14.66 18.64
CA ALA A 275 -23.91 -13.45 19.37
C ALA A 275 -25.42 -13.18 19.23
N ALA A 276 -25.99 -13.40 18.04
CA ALA A 276 -27.44 -13.27 17.83
C ALA A 276 -28.25 -14.37 18.54
N ARG A 277 -27.72 -15.61 18.59
CA ARG A 277 -28.40 -16.76 19.20
C ARG A 277 -28.33 -16.77 20.74
N HIS A 278 -27.27 -16.19 21.30
CA HIS A 278 -27.01 -16.13 22.74
C HIS A 278 -26.69 -14.68 23.17
N PRO A 279 -27.65 -13.74 23.06
CA PRO A 279 -27.41 -12.32 23.30
C PRO A 279 -27.01 -12.00 24.74
N GLU A 280 -27.43 -12.84 25.70
CA GLU A 280 -27.10 -12.68 27.13
C GLU A 280 -25.68 -13.15 27.47
N GLN A 281 -25.01 -13.89 26.57
CA GLN A 281 -23.66 -14.38 26.83
C GLN A 281 -22.65 -13.25 26.61
N PRO A 282 -21.87 -12.85 27.63
CA PRO A 282 -20.85 -11.82 27.45
C PRO A 282 -19.79 -12.31 26.46
N ARG A 283 -19.31 -11.39 25.61
CA ARG A 283 -18.29 -11.64 24.59
C ARG A 283 -17.10 -10.73 24.81
N VAL A 284 -15.90 -11.29 24.62
CA VAL A 284 -14.66 -10.53 24.72
C VAL A 284 -14.57 -9.60 23.49
N LEU A 285 -14.14 -8.36 23.69
CA LEU A 285 -14.02 -7.39 22.61
C LEU A 285 -13.09 -7.89 21.49
N GLY A 286 -11.93 -8.46 21.83
CA GLY A 286 -11.01 -9.04 20.84
C GLY A 286 -11.65 -10.09 19.94
N ASP A 287 -12.48 -10.98 20.49
CA ASP A 287 -13.20 -12.00 19.71
C ASP A 287 -14.20 -11.37 18.73
N MET A 288 -14.92 -10.34 19.18
CA MET A 288 -15.86 -9.60 18.34
C MET A 288 -15.14 -8.84 17.22
N VAL A 289 -14.00 -8.24 17.53
CA VAL A 289 -13.20 -7.50 16.54
C VAL A 289 -12.50 -8.47 15.56
N LYS A 290 -12.07 -9.67 16.00
CA LYS A 290 -11.60 -10.75 15.12
C LYS A 290 -12.69 -11.19 14.15
N SER A 291 -13.88 -11.51 14.67
CA SER A 291 -15.03 -11.90 13.86
C SER A 291 -15.41 -10.81 12.85
N LEU A 292 -15.41 -9.54 13.28
CA LEU A 292 -15.61 -8.40 12.40
C LEU A 292 -14.56 -8.37 11.28
N LEU A 293 -13.27 -8.44 11.61
CA LEU A 293 -12.19 -8.42 10.62
C LEU A 293 -12.36 -9.54 9.58
N ILE A 294 -12.61 -10.78 10.02
CA ILE A 294 -12.82 -11.92 9.12
C ILE A 294 -14.05 -11.73 8.23
N THR A 295 -15.14 -11.22 8.79
CA THR A 295 -16.39 -10.93 8.07
C THR A 295 -16.19 -9.93 6.95
N LEU A 296 -15.27 -8.97 7.12
CA LEU A 296 -14.99 -7.95 6.11
C LEU A 296 -14.01 -8.47 5.05
N ILE A 297 -13.03 -9.30 5.42
CA ILE A 297 -12.02 -9.84 4.50
C ILE A 297 -12.61 -10.92 3.59
N ASN A 298 -13.42 -11.85 4.12
CA ASN A 298 -13.92 -12.99 3.37
C ASN A 298 -14.65 -12.58 2.07
N PRO A 299 -15.60 -11.63 2.07
CA PRO A 299 -16.27 -11.14 0.86
C PRO A 299 -15.36 -10.46 -0.15
N VAL A 300 -14.19 -9.95 0.24
CA VAL A 300 -13.20 -9.40 -0.69
C VAL A 300 -12.48 -10.54 -1.42
N LEU A 301 -12.26 -11.67 -0.75
CA LEU A 301 -11.61 -12.87 -1.30
C LEU A 301 -12.54 -13.71 -2.19
N TYR A 302 -13.86 -13.61 -2.03
CA TYR A 302 -14.82 -14.39 -2.84
C TYR A 302 -14.89 -13.98 -4.33
N PRO A 303 -15.05 -12.69 -4.71
CA PRO A 303 -15.01 -12.24 -6.11
C PRO A 303 -13.65 -12.50 -6.76
N VAL A 304 -12.59 -12.40 -5.96
CA VAL A 304 -11.20 -12.76 -6.30
C VAL A 304 -11.13 -14.22 -6.76
N ASN A 305 -11.78 -15.14 -6.03
CA ASN A 305 -11.85 -16.56 -6.38
C ASN A 305 -12.89 -16.91 -7.47
N PHE A 306 -13.96 -16.12 -7.60
CA PHE A 306 -15.00 -16.35 -8.61
C PHE A 306 -14.55 -15.88 -10.01
N ASN A 307 -13.85 -14.75 -10.10
CA ASN A 307 -13.27 -14.29 -11.36
C ASN A 307 -12.11 -15.17 -11.83
N SER A 308 -11.37 -15.82 -10.93
CA SER A 308 -10.33 -16.79 -11.31
C SER A 308 -10.88 -18.13 -11.78
N LYS A 309 -12.13 -18.48 -11.43
CA LYS A 309 -12.77 -19.74 -11.83
C LYS A 309 -13.88 -19.60 -12.89
N GLY A 310 -14.37 -18.39 -13.18
CA GLY A 310 -15.64 -18.19 -13.88
C GLY A 310 -15.67 -17.34 -15.15
N VAL A 311 -14.61 -16.60 -15.53
CA VAL A 311 -14.65 -15.79 -16.77
C VAL A 311 -13.27 -15.75 -17.44
N SER A 312 -13.17 -16.48 -18.56
CA SER A 312 -12.05 -16.52 -19.52
C SER A 312 -10.69 -16.98 -18.97
N ASN A 313 -9.96 -17.76 -19.78
CA ASN A 313 -8.54 -18.09 -19.60
C ASN A 313 -7.61 -16.84 -19.63
N ASP A 314 -8.12 -15.61 -19.46
CA ASP A 314 -7.40 -14.35 -19.67
C ASP A 314 -6.74 -13.81 -18.38
N PHE A 315 -6.93 -14.43 -17.22
CA PHE A 315 -6.31 -14.00 -15.95
C PHE A 315 -5.28 -15.02 -15.46
N GLN A 316 -4.11 -15.02 -16.08
CA GLN A 316 -2.94 -15.76 -15.57
C GLN A 316 -2.11 -14.96 -14.56
N SER A 317 -2.42 -13.69 -14.28
CA SER A 317 -1.36 -12.77 -13.80
C SER A 317 -1.68 -12.01 -12.51
N TYR A 318 -2.05 -12.71 -11.43
CA TYR A 318 -2.11 -12.18 -10.06
C TYR A 318 -3.31 -11.28 -9.69
N ILE A 319 -3.59 -11.28 -8.37
CA ILE A 319 -4.52 -10.37 -7.71
C ILE A 319 -3.68 -9.53 -6.77
N ILE A 320 -3.69 -8.22 -6.97
CA ILE A 320 -2.91 -7.28 -6.17
C ILE A 320 -3.85 -6.64 -5.17
N LEU A 321 -3.59 -6.86 -3.89
CA LEU A 321 -4.30 -6.21 -2.79
C LEU A 321 -3.50 -4.98 -2.37
N SER A 322 -4.02 -3.78 -2.71
CA SER A 322 -3.50 -2.52 -2.20
C SER A 322 -4.29 -2.16 -0.94
N ILE A 323 -3.62 -1.99 0.20
CA ILE A 323 -4.28 -1.63 1.45
C ILE A 323 -3.92 -0.18 1.78
N ASP A 324 -4.90 0.70 1.57
CA ASP A 324 -4.74 2.16 1.73
C ASP A 324 -4.85 2.64 3.18
N GLN A 325 -5.08 1.72 4.13
CA GLN A 325 -5.33 2.01 5.56
C GLN A 325 -4.15 1.62 6.47
N ILE A 326 -3.12 0.96 5.93
CA ILE A 326 -1.91 0.53 6.68
C ILE A 326 -0.74 1.47 6.37
#